data_AF-A0A2N7CAX8-F1
#
_entry.id   AF-A0A2N7CAX8-F1
#
_cell.length_a   1.000
_cell.length_b   1.000
_cell.length_c   1.000
_cell.angle_alpha   90.00
_cell.angle_beta   90.00
_cell.angle_gamma   90.00
#
_symmetry.space_group_name_H-M   'P 1'
#
loop_
_entity.id
_entity.type
_entity.pdbx_description
1 polymer ?
#
loop_
_entity_poly.entity_id
_entity_poly.type
_entity_poly.pdbx_seq_one_letter_code
_entity_poly.pdbx_strand_id
1 'polypeptide(L)'
;MHRNTILTLLALTTLSLVGCSNETTIPAYETSPDLPSYQQDNFDAYVNDTQDWLLKNRVFMTKDKQLEIQLNSPTEYKPASPNGKAVLLVHGLGDSPYSFKDIATHLAEQGYLVRTVLLPGHGSRVGDLMQPSLDDWQGVVAHHTKLLEQEYDSVWLGGYSTGANLVTSQAMNDPKISGLLLFSPAFQPSSSAVQYAGLASYFFTWADQDPEDNVLRYNSLPMNGASVYYETSEVVRDDLQDKHFDKPVFIMMSEGDSVIDTRFVQQAFTESMPNPNNVLIWQGETTLDDPRAVQYSMKLPEQRISNGSHMGLLFSPSNPYYGINGSEKICSNGQEEGFEEQCNATSEVWYSAWGYREDGKNHARLTYNPYFADSMKELDSVLNSAG
;
A
#
# COMPACT_ATOMS: atom_id res chain seq x y z
N MET A 1 17.50 34.29 -77.63
CA MET A 1 16.37 35.19 -77.30
C MET A 1 15.69 34.60 -76.06
N HIS A 2 16.13 34.97 -74.86
CA HIS A 2 15.63 36.09 -74.03
C HIS A 2 14.19 35.95 -73.53
N ARG A 3 14.07 36.14 -72.20
CA ARG A 3 12.91 36.38 -71.34
C ARG A 3 12.06 35.16 -70.96
N ASN A 4 11.57 35.00 -69.74
CA ASN A 4 11.80 35.60 -68.41
C ASN A 4 10.87 34.80 -67.45
N THR A 5 11.36 34.52 -66.23
CA THR A 5 10.70 34.65 -64.91
C THR A 5 9.23 34.20 -64.77
N ILE A 6 8.86 33.36 -63.79
CA ILE A 6 8.61 33.73 -62.39
C ILE A 6 8.68 32.47 -61.50
N LEU A 7 9.57 32.49 -60.49
CA LEU A 7 9.48 31.63 -59.30
C LEU A 7 8.41 32.23 -58.39
N THR A 8 7.36 31.47 -58.09
CA THR A 8 6.39 31.84 -57.04
C THR A 8 6.83 31.15 -55.75
N LEU A 9 7.47 31.92 -54.87
CA LEU A 9 7.77 31.51 -53.50
C LEU A 9 6.47 31.60 -52.69
N LEU A 10 5.86 30.47 -52.33
CA LEU A 10 4.77 30.45 -51.34
C LEU A 10 5.40 30.63 -49.96
N ALA A 11 5.33 31.85 -49.42
CA ALA A 11 5.53 32.10 -48.01
C ALA A 11 4.28 31.62 -47.25
N LEU A 12 4.35 30.44 -46.62
CA LEU A 12 3.40 30.07 -45.57
C LEU A 12 3.75 30.90 -44.33
N THR A 13 3.00 31.97 -44.11
CA THR A 13 2.92 32.64 -42.81
C THR A 13 2.16 31.71 -41.85
N THR A 14 2.88 30.92 -41.06
CA THR A 14 2.33 30.28 -39.86
C THR A 14 2.09 31.37 -38.83
N LEU A 15 0.82 31.79 -38.68
CA LEU A 15 0.37 32.56 -37.53
C LEU A 15 0.43 31.62 -36.31
N SER A 16 1.49 31.75 -35.51
CA SER A 16 1.54 31.15 -34.18
C SER A 16 0.60 31.94 -33.28
N LEU A 17 -0.65 31.49 -33.18
CA LEU A 17 -1.53 31.88 -32.09
C LEU A 17 -0.96 31.25 -30.82
N VAL A 18 -0.09 32.00 -30.13
CA VAL A 18 0.23 31.74 -28.72
C VAL A 18 -1.03 32.13 -27.94
N GLY A 19 -2.02 31.24 -27.96
CA GLY A 19 -3.05 31.26 -26.94
C GLY A 19 -2.39 30.85 -25.65
N CYS A 20 -2.39 31.72 -24.63
CA CYS A 20 -2.14 31.30 -23.27
C CYS A 20 -3.27 30.33 -22.89
N SER A 21 -3.05 29.03 -23.10
CA SER A 21 -3.77 28.03 -22.35
C SER A 21 -3.35 28.22 -20.90
N ASN A 22 -4.20 28.86 -20.10
CA ASN A 22 -4.19 28.58 -18.67
C ASN A 22 -4.52 27.08 -18.57
N GLU A 23 -3.51 26.21 -18.58
CA GLU A 23 -3.70 24.86 -18.09
C GLU A 23 -4.17 25.01 -16.66
N THR A 24 -5.42 24.66 -16.41
CA THR A 24 -5.95 24.59 -15.05
C THR A 24 -5.22 23.43 -14.38
N THR A 25 -4.14 23.71 -13.68
CA THR A 25 -3.44 22.70 -12.91
C THR A 25 -4.32 22.26 -11.75
N ILE A 26 -4.51 20.95 -11.60
CA ILE A 26 -5.28 20.37 -10.51
C ILE A 26 -4.32 20.20 -9.33
N PRO A 27 -4.53 20.85 -8.17
CA PRO A 27 -3.56 20.88 -7.08
C PRO A 27 -3.11 19.49 -6.59
N ALA A 28 -3.97 18.48 -6.72
CA ALA A 28 -3.67 17.10 -6.33
C ALA A 28 -2.53 16.48 -7.16
N TYR A 29 -2.34 16.93 -8.40
CA TYR A 29 -1.37 16.39 -9.36
C TYR A 29 -0.06 17.20 -9.41
N GLU A 30 0.03 18.31 -8.69
CA GLU A 30 1.27 19.08 -8.53
C GLU A 30 2.13 18.53 -7.39
N THR A 31 3.44 18.70 -7.48
CA THR A 31 4.38 18.36 -6.39
C THR A 31 4.46 19.51 -5.38
N SER A 32 4.48 19.19 -4.09
CA SER A 32 4.91 20.10 -3.04
C SER A 32 6.41 20.44 -3.16
N PRO A 33 6.87 21.56 -2.57
CA PRO A 33 8.27 22.00 -2.69
C PRO A 33 9.30 21.04 -2.10
N ASP A 34 8.91 20.25 -1.10
CA ASP A 34 9.75 19.33 -0.35
C ASP A 34 8.92 18.18 0.24
N LEU A 35 9.58 17.06 0.53
CA LEU A 35 9.03 15.92 1.28
C LEU A 35 9.23 16.12 2.79
N PRO A 36 8.37 15.55 3.66
CA PRO A 36 8.54 15.66 5.10
C PRO A 36 9.80 14.90 5.55
N SER A 37 10.51 15.46 6.53
CA SER A 37 11.62 14.74 7.18
C SER A 37 11.09 13.58 8.01
N TYR A 38 11.81 12.47 7.99
CA TYR A 38 11.55 11.26 8.78
C TYR A 38 12.66 10.97 9.80
N GLN A 39 13.62 11.89 9.99
CA GLN A 39 14.85 11.66 10.77
C GLN A 39 14.81 12.29 12.17
N GLN A 40 13.64 12.56 12.72
CA GLN A 40 13.49 13.17 14.04
C GLN A 40 14.02 12.25 15.15
N ASP A 41 14.55 12.84 16.24
CA ASP A 41 15.18 12.10 17.35
C ASP A 41 14.21 11.20 18.13
N ASN A 42 12.90 11.43 18.02
CA ASN A 42 11.86 10.62 18.67
C ASN A 42 10.57 10.64 17.87
N PHE A 43 9.68 9.70 18.18
CA PHE A 43 8.44 9.50 17.43
C PHE A 43 7.44 10.65 17.60
N ASP A 44 7.34 11.26 18.77
CA ASP A 44 6.43 12.40 18.99
C ASP A 44 6.81 13.61 18.11
N ALA A 45 8.11 13.89 17.96
CA ALA A 45 8.61 14.92 17.05
C ALA A 45 8.30 14.58 15.59
N TYR A 46 8.48 13.32 15.17
CA TYR A 46 8.10 12.86 13.84
C TYR A 46 6.60 13.05 13.55
N VAL A 47 5.72 12.72 14.51
CA VAL A 47 4.28 12.93 14.38
C VAL A 47 3.95 14.41 14.20
N ASN A 48 4.50 15.28 15.06
CA ASN A 48 4.23 16.71 15.01
C ASN A 48 4.71 17.34 13.69
N ASP A 49 5.94 17.06 13.28
CA ASP A 49 6.51 17.59 12.03
C ASP A 49 5.73 17.10 10.81
N THR A 50 5.32 15.82 10.81
CA THR A 50 4.53 15.24 9.73
C THR A 50 3.15 15.89 9.65
N GLN A 51 2.48 16.10 10.79
CA GLN A 51 1.19 16.79 10.84
C GLN A 51 1.28 18.23 10.34
N ASP A 52 2.31 18.96 10.75
CA ASP A 52 2.57 20.33 10.29
C ASP A 52 2.83 20.39 8.78
N TRP A 53 3.54 19.41 8.23
CA TRP A 53 3.78 19.31 6.80
C TRP A 53 2.50 18.96 6.05
N LEU A 54 1.72 17.98 6.52
CA LEU A 54 0.44 17.59 5.92
C LEU A 54 -0.57 18.75 5.93
N LEU A 55 -0.64 19.53 7.02
CA LEU A 55 -1.52 20.70 7.11
C LEU A 55 -1.23 21.74 6.02
N LYS A 56 0.03 21.87 5.59
CA LYS A 56 0.46 22.81 4.55
C LYS A 56 0.27 22.24 3.15
N ASN A 57 0.49 20.93 2.98
CA ASN A 57 0.69 20.32 1.66
C ASN A 57 -0.48 19.45 1.18
N ARG A 58 -1.33 18.96 2.08
CA ARG A 58 -2.48 18.11 1.71
C ARG A 58 -3.54 18.88 0.93
N VAL A 59 -4.09 18.22 -0.09
CA VAL A 59 -5.33 18.67 -0.76
C VAL A 59 -6.51 18.06 -0.02
N PHE A 60 -7.15 18.86 0.83
CA PHE A 60 -8.27 18.41 1.68
C PHE A 60 -9.55 18.20 0.89
N MET A 61 -10.21 17.06 1.12
CA MET A 61 -11.45 16.67 0.43
C MET A 61 -12.71 16.98 1.26
N THR A 62 -12.55 17.13 2.56
CA THR A 62 -13.63 17.36 3.53
C THR A 62 -13.49 18.71 4.22
N LYS A 63 -14.55 19.11 4.94
CA LYS A 63 -14.52 20.30 5.79
C LYS A 63 -13.73 20.08 7.08
N ASP A 64 -13.65 18.83 7.54
CA ASP A 64 -12.93 18.47 8.76
C ASP A 64 -11.48 18.13 8.43
N LYS A 65 -10.69 19.18 8.22
CA LYS A 65 -9.27 19.04 7.92
C LYS A 65 -8.51 18.29 9.00
N GLN A 66 -8.90 18.46 10.27
CA GLN A 66 -8.20 17.82 11.38
C GLN A 66 -8.44 16.31 11.39
N LEU A 67 -9.65 15.87 11.06
CA LEU A 67 -9.92 14.45 10.86
C LEU A 67 -9.02 13.88 9.74
N GLU A 68 -8.94 14.52 8.59
CA GLU A 68 -8.07 14.05 7.49
C GLU A 68 -6.59 13.97 7.89
N ILE A 69 -6.08 14.96 8.64
CA ILE A 69 -4.73 14.90 9.19
C ILE A 69 -4.57 13.71 10.10
N GLN A 70 -5.49 13.51 11.06
CA GLN A 70 -5.41 12.37 11.99
C GLN A 70 -5.44 11.03 11.27
N LEU A 71 -6.26 10.89 10.22
CA LEU A 71 -6.36 9.67 9.45
C LEU A 71 -5.07 9.34 8.68
N ASN A 72 -4.34 10.35 8.20
CA ASN A 72 -3.15 10.16 7.38
C ASN A 72 -1.83 10.29 8.17
N SER A 73 -1.89 10.55 9.48
CA SER A 73 -0.70 10.77 10.30
C SER A 73 -0.06 9.47 10.77
N PRO A 74 1.27 9.43 10.92
CA PRO A 74 1.92 8.39 11.71
C PRO A 74 1.34 8.38 13.13
N THR A 75 1.20 7.20 13.72
CA THR A 75 0.49 7.03 15.00
C THR A 75 1.21 6.04 15.90
N GLU A 76 1.28 6.36 17.20
CA GLU A 76 1.73 5.44 18.24
C GLU A 76 0.55 4.93 19.06
N TYR A 77 0.40 3.61 19.11
CA TYR A 77 -0.63 2.92 19.86
C TYR A 77 0.01 2.39 21.15
N LYS A 78 -0.35 3.01 22.27
CA LYS A 78 0.19 2.66 23.59
C LYS A 78 -0.68 1.58 24.24
N PRO A 79 -0.12 0.41 24.59
CA PRO A 79 -0.87 -0.63 25.26
C PRO A 79 -1.21 -0.21 26.69
N ALA A 80 -2.40 -0.57 27.17
CA ALA A 80 -2.78 -0.35 28.57
C ALA A 80 -1.94 -1.20 29.54
N SER A 81 -1.54 -2.40 29.10
CA SER A 81 -0.69 -3.35 29.82
C SER A 81 0.50 -3.74 28.94
N PRO A 82 1.61 -3.00 28.97
CA PRO A 82 2.76 -3.27 28.11
C PRO A 82 3.38 -4.65 28.36
N ASN A 83 3.66 -5.39 27.29
CA ASN A 83 4.32 -6.70 27.33
C ASN A 83 5.85 -6.62 27.11
N GLY A 84 6.38 -5.41 26.95
CA GLY A 84 7.81 -5.16 26.73
C GLY A 84 8.30 -5.40 25.30
N LYS A 85 7.40 -5.54 24.33
CA LYS A 85 7.72 -5.72 22.90
C LYS A 85 7.11 -4.59 22.06
N ALA A 86 7.68 -4.34 20.89
CA ALA A 86 7.20 -3.31 19.98
C ALA A 86 7.05 -3.82 18.54
N VAL A 87 6.19 -3.13 17.77
CA VAL A 87 5.93 -3.41 16.35
C VAL A 87 5.98 -2.12 15.54
N LEU A 88 6.75 -2.11 14.45
CA LEU A 88 6.69 -1.07 13.42
C LEU A 88 5.82 -1.56 12.26
N LEU A 89 4.85 -0.77 11.82
CA LEU A 89 3.95 -1.09 10.71
C LEU A 89 4.10 -0.07 9.56
N VAL A 90 4.31 -0.58 8.34
CA VAL A 90 4.63 0.23 7.14
C VAL A 90 3.61 -0.05 6.03
N HIS A 91 2.85 0.98 5.62
CA HIS A 91 1.80 0.85 4.61
C HIS A 91 2.33 0.65 3.18
N GLY A 92 1.43 0.36 2.25
CA GLY A 92 1.73 0.15 0.83
C GLY A 92 1.72 1.44 0.01
N LEU A 93 2.19 1.35 -1.24
CA LEU A 93 2.17 2.46 -2.19
C LEU A 93 0.76 3.00 -2.42
N GLY A 94 0.62 4.33 -2.37
CA GLY A 94 -0.63 5.05 -2.55
C GLY A 94 -1.53 5.03 -1.31
N ASP A 95 -1.14 4.35 -0.24
CA ASP A 95 -1.95 4.22 0.98
C ASP A 95 -1.45 5.16 2.09
N SER A 96 -1.98 5.00 3.31
CA SER A 96 -1.60 5.80 4.48
C SER A 96 -1.41 4.95 5.74
N PRO A 97 -0.91 5.51 6.86
CA PRO A 97 -0.84 4.81 8.15
C PRO A 97 -2.19 4.21 8.60
N TYR A 98 -3.32 4.72 8.08
CA TYR A 98 -4.65 4.20 8.38
C TYR A 98 -4.84 2.73 8.01
N SER A 99 -4.12 2.21 7.01
CA SER A 99 -4.21 0.81 6.59
C SER A 99 -3.99 -0.17 7.73
N PHE A 100 -3.24 0.24 8.75
CA PHE A 100 -2.95 -0.58 9.92
C PHE A 100 -3.82 -0.26 11.13
N LYS A 101 -4.84 0.60 11.02
CA LYS A 101 -5.63 1.07 12.17
C LYS A 101 -6.17 -0.08 13.01
N ASP A 102 -6.78 -1.09 12.39
CA ASP A 102 -7.42 -2.18 13.10
C ASP A 102 -6.39 -3.19 13.63
N ILE A 103 -5.38 -3.53 12.83
CA ILE A 103 -4.27 -4.44 13.24
C ILE A 103 -3.45 -3.83 14.39
N ALA A 104 -3.08 -2.56 14.30
CA ALA A 104 -2.33 -1.86 15.34
C ALA A 104 -3.12 -1.75 16.64
N THR A 105 -4.45 -1.57 16.54
CA THR A 105 -5.34 -1.58 17.72
C THR A 105 -5.34 -2.97 18.38
N HIS A 106 -5.52 -4.04 17.61
CA HIS A 106 -5.46 -5.41 18.12
C HIS A 106 -4.11 -5.71 18.80
N LEU A 107 -3.00 -5.38 18.15
CA LEU A 107 -1.66 -5.58 18.70
C LEU A 107 -1.42 -4.80 20.01
N ALA A 108 -1.91 -3.56 20.09
CA ALA A 108 -1.83 -2.77 21.33
C ALA A 108 -2.69 -3.37 22.46
N GLU A 109 -3.83 -3.98 22.14
CA GLU A 109 -4.63 -4.74 23.10
C GLU A 109 -3.89 -6.00 23.60
N GLN A 110 -3.01 -6.59 22.79
CA GLN A 110 -2.11 -7.68 23.19
C GLN A 110 -0.85 -7.20 23.95
N GLY A 111 -0.74 -5.90 24.22
CA GLY A 111 0.32 -5.34 25.05
C GLY A 111 1.54 -4.82 24.29
N TYR A 112 1.53 -4.83 22.95
CA TYR A 112 2.64 -4.30 22.15
C TYR A 112 2.58 -2.77 22.07
N LEU A 113 3.74 -2.11 22.11
CA LEU A 113 3.83 -0.75 21.57
C LEU A 113 3.79 -0.85 20.04
N VAL A 114 2.89 -0.14 19.38
CA VAL A 114 2.81 -0.17 17.91
C VAL A 114 3.01 1.21 17.33
N ARG A 115 3.89 1.35 16.33
CA ARG A 115 4.09 2.59 15.57
C ARG A 115 3.72 2.34 14.11
N THR A 116 2.89 3.20 13.53
CA THR A 116 2.68 3.29 12.07
C THR A 116 3.44 4.49 11.52
N VAL A 117 4.10 4.32 10.38
CA VAL A 117 4.87 5.40 9.72
C VAL A 117 4.21 5.81 8.41
N LEU A 118 4.35 7.07 8.04
CA LEU A 118 3.94 7.61 6.75
C LEU A 118 5.16 7.62 5.81
N LEU A 119 5.08 6.88 4.70
CA LEU A 119 6.12 6.90 3.68
C LEU A 119 6.15 8.27 2.95
N PRO A 120 7.32 8.89 2.74
CA PRO A 120 7.46 10.13 1.99
C PRO A 120 6.73 10.08 0.65
N GLY A 121 6.00 11.15 0.35
CA GLY A 121 5.15 11.27 -0.84
C GLY A 121 3.70 10.84 -0.65
N HIS A 122 3.33 10.32 0.52
CA HIS A 122 1.97 9.86 0.82
C HIS A 122 1.22 10.81 1.78
N GLY A 123 -0.10 10.64 1.87
CA GLY A 123 -0.96 11.34 2.82
C GLY A 123 -1.21 12.82 2.54
N SER A 124 -0.52 13.45 1.58
CA SER A 124 -0.69 14.84 1.16
C SER A 124 -1.47 14.99 -0.15
N ARG A 125 -0.78 14.94 -1.29
CA ARG A 125 -1.30 15.04 -2.65
C ARG A 125 -0.58 14.02 -3.51
N VAL A 126 -1.29 13.39 -4.44
CA VAL A 126 -0.71 12.28 -5.22
C VAL A 126 0.48 12.70 -6.09
N GLY A 127 0.58 14.00 -6.45
CA GLY A 127 1.78 14.55 -7.09
C GLY A 127 3.06 14.36 -6.28
N ASP A 128 2.99 14.28 -4.94
CA ASP A 128 4.19 14.10 -4.10
C ASP A 128 4.85 12.74 -4.27
N LEU A 129 4.14 11.73 -4.80
CA LEU A 129 4.73 10.44 -5.18
C LEU A 129 5.67 10.53 -6.40
N MET A 130 5.78 11.68 -7.05
CA MET A 130 6.81 11.94 -8.07
C MET A 130 8.21 12.18 -7.50
N GLN A 131 8.31 12.43 -6.18
CA GLN A 131 9.54 12.90 -5.54
C GLN A 131 10.38 11.83 -4.81
N PRO A 132 9.80 10.81 -4.12
CA PRO A 132 10.61 9.95 -3.27
C PRO A 132 11.55 9.07 -4.07
N SER A 133 12.66 8.70 -3.44
CA SER A 133 13.60 7.68 -3.89
C SER A 133 13.48 6.39 -3.07
N LEU A 134 14.14 5.32 -3.50
CA LEU A 134 14.26 4.09 -2.70
C LEU A 134 14.88 4.37 -1.32
N ASP A 135 15.93 5.20 -1.28
CA ASP A 135 16.64 5.56 -0.05
C ASP A 135 15.73 6.28 0.94
N ASP A 136 14.77 7.09 0.46
CA ASP A 136 13.79 7.74 1.34
C ASP A 136 12.88 6.72 2.03
N TRP A 137 12.35 5.76 1.27
CA TRP A 137 11.45 4.75 1.81
C TRP A 137 12.18 3.75 2.71
N GLN A 138 13.38 3.28 2.33
CA GLN A 138 14.21 2.44 3.19
C GLN A 138 14.68 3.22 4.44
N GLY A 139 15.01 4.50 4.29
CA GLY A 139 15.49 5.38 5.35
C GLY A 139 14.47 5.56 6.47
N VAL A 140 13.18 5.75 6.14
CA VAL A 140 12.09 5.84 7.13
C VAL A 140 12.00 4.56 7.95
N VAL A 141 12.01 3.40 7.27
CA VAL A 141 11.92 2.09 7.94
C VAL A 141 13.12 1.86 8.84
N ALA A 142 14.34 2.09 8.34
CA ALA A 142 15.57 1.91 9.10
C ALA A 142 15.64 2.84 10.32
N HIS A 143 15.28 4.11 10.15
CA HIS A 143 15.28 5.10 11.24
C HIS A 143 14.30 4.73 12.36
N HIS A 144 13.04 4.46 12.01
CA HIS A 144 12.03 4.13 13.01
C HIS A 144 12.21 2.75 13.64
N THR A 145 12.80 1.80 12.91
CA THR A 145 13.28 0.53 13.49
C THR A 145 14.32 0.82 14.58
N LYS A 146 15.35 1.60 14.27
CA LYS A 146 16.41 1.94 15.22
C LYS A 146 15.89 2.68 16.45
N LEU A 147 14.90 3.58 16.30
CA LEU A 147 14.27 4.24 17.44
C LEU A 147 13.59 3.21 18.37
N LEU A 148 12.85 2.26 17.81
CA LEU A 148 12.25 1.18 18.62
C LEU A 148 13.29 0.30 19.29
N GLU A 149 14.37 -0.06 18.61
CA GLU A 149 15.45 -0.89 19.19
C GLU A 149 16.22 -0.21 20.33
N GLN A 150 16.16 1.12 20.42
CA GLN A 150 16.73 1.85 21.57
C GLN A 150 15.87 1.70 22.83
N GLU A 151 14.58 1.43 22.65
CA GLU A 151 13.57 1.38 23.70
C GLU A 151 13.14 -0.06 24.05
N TYR A 152 13.27 -1.00 23.11
CA TYR A 152 12.76 -2.37 23.20
C TYR A 152 13.77 -3.40 22.68
N ASP A 153 13.96 -4.48 23.44
CA ASP A 153 14.81 -5.61 23.04
C ASP A 153 14.14 -6.54 22.02
N SER A 154 12.81 -6.50 21.91
CA SER A 154 12.03 -7.30 20.95
C SER A 154 11.19 -6.39 20.06
N VAL A 155 11.69 -6.18 18.84
CA VAL A 155 11.05 -5.37 17.80
C VAL A 155 10.60 -6.26 16.65
N TRP A 156 9.34 -6.19 16.29
CA TRP A 156 8.78 -6.82 15.09
C TRP A 156 8.57 -5.77 14.01
N LEU A 157 8.68 -6.19 12.76
CA LEU A 157 8.33 -5.34 11.64
C LEU A 157 7.15 -5.94 10.88
N GLY A 158 6.20 -5.11 10.49
CA GLY A 158 5.07 -5.50 9.68
C GLY A 158 4.85 -4.54 8.54
N GLY A 159 4.33 -5.07 7.43
CA GLY A 159 4.21 -4.30 6.21
C GLY A 159 3.13 -4.81 5.28
N TYR A 160 2.52 -3.88 4.56
CA TYR A 160 1.50 -4.15 3.57
C TYR A 160 2.04 -3.82 2.18
N SER A 161 1.91 -4.73 1.21
CA SER A 161 2.30 -4.49 -0.19
C SER A 161 3.75 -4.00 -0.30
N THR A 162 4.02 -2.82 -0.86
CA THR A 162 5.35 -2.18 -0.90
C THR A 162 6.00 -2.08 0.49
N GLY A 163 5.23 -1.78 1.54
CA GLY A 163 5.72 -1.76 2.92
C GLY A 163 6.22 -3.12 3.39
N ALA A 164 5.63 -4.22 2.89
CA ALA A 164 6.09 -5.58 3.18
C ALA A 164 7.47 -5.85 2.57
N ASN A 165 7.76 -5.31 1.39
CA ASN A 165 9.08 -5.40 0.75
C ASN A 165 10.14 -4.72 1.62
N LEU A 166 9.85 -3.47 2.03
CA LEU A 166 10.75 -2.65 2.83
C LEU A 166 11.08 -3.30 4.18
N VAL A 167 10.07 -3.75 4.94
CA VAL A 167 10.30 -4.37 6.25
C VAL A 167 10.97 -5.75 6.15
N THR A 168 10.68 -6.52 5.09
CA THR A 168 11.33 -7.81 4.87
C THR A 168 12.81 -7.60 4.58
N SER A 169 13.16 -6.66 3.69
CA SER A 169 14.56 -6.33 3.41
C SER A 169 15.29 -5.78 4.66
N GLN A 170 14.65 -4.89 5.43
CA GLN A 170 15.22 -4.43 6.71
C GLN A 170 15.49 -5.60 7.66
N ALA A 171 14.53 -6.51 7.85
CA ALA A 171 14.68 -7.64 8.76
C ALA A 171 15.72 -8.67 8.30
N MET A 172 15.85 -8.90 6.99
CA MET A 172 16.88 -9.76 6.41
C MET A 172 18.30 -9.23 6.64
N ASN A 173 18.45 -7.92 6.83
CA ASN A 173 19.72 -7.25 7.06
C ASN A 173 19.93 -6.83 8.52
N ASP A 174 18.99 -7.16 9.41
CA ASP A 174 19.05 -6.83 10.83
C ASP A 174 18.76 -8.06 11.74
N PRO A 175 19.80 -8.66 12.32
CA PRO A 175 19.65 -9.86 13.15
C PRO A 175 18.97 -9.60 14.49
N LYS A 176 18.56 -8.37 14.84
CA LYS A 176 17.82 -8.10 16.08
C LYS A 176 16.30 -8.17 15.91
N ILE A 177 15.78 -8.03 14.68
CA ILE A 177 14.33 -8.06 14.42
C ILE A 177 13.73 -9.39 14.83
N SER A 178 12.72 -9.39 15.71
CA SER A 178 12.16 -10.59 16.33
C SER A 178 11.30 -11.43 15.38
N GLY A 179 10.71 -10.81 14.35
CA GLY A 179 9.87 -11.49 13.38
C GLY A 179 9.17 -10.53 12.42
N LEU A 180 8.41 -11.09 11.49
CA LEU A 180 7.73 -10.35 10.41
C LEU A 180 6.22 -10.57 10.41
N LEU A 181 5.46 -9.50 10.13
CA LEU A 181 4.00 -9.52 9.93
C LEU A 181 3.65 -8.96 8.54
N LEU A 182 3.44 -9.83 7.56
CA LEU A 182 3.34 -9.43 6.15
C LEU A 182 1.91 -9.58 5.62
N PHE A 183 1.42 -8.53 4.96
CA PHE A 183 0.08 -8.50 4.37
C PHE A 183 0.20 -8.21 2.87
N SER A 184 -0.30 -9.11 2.02
CA SER A 184 -0.18 -9.06 0.55
C SER A 184 1.21 -8.60 0.08
N PRO A 185 2.31 -9.26 0.49
CA PRO A 185 3.65 -8.76 0.20
C PRO A 185 3.91 -8.68 -1.29
N ALA A 186 4.33 -7.51 -1.76
CA ALA A 186 4.48 -7.21 -3.19
C ALA A 186 5.87 -7.55 -3.71
N PHE A 187 6.39 -8.72 -3.32
CA PHE A 187 7.75 -9.16 -3.64
C PHE A 187 7.99 -9.27 -5.14
N GLN A 188 6.98 -9.70 -5.89
CA GLN A 188 7.01 -9.73 -7.35
C GLN A 188 5.68 -9.20 -7.91
N PRO A 189 5.69 -8.21 -8.82
CA PRO A 189 4.48 -7.76 -9.49
C PRO A 189 3.92 -8.86 -10.39
N SER A 190 2.60 -8.91 -10.56
CA SER A 190 1.94 -9.88 -11.46
C SER A 190 2.29 -9.66 -12.93
N SER A 191 2.58 -8.42 -13.32
CA SER A 191 2.98 -8.04 -14.67
C SER A 191 4.47 -7.74 -14.74
N SER A 192 5.16 -8.43 -15.65
CA SER A 192 6.55 -8.13 -15.96
C SER A 192 6.73 -6.75 -16.58
N ALA A 193 5.68 -6.10 -17.09
CA ALA A 193 5.77 -4.76 -17.66
C ALA A 193 6.20 -3.70 -16.63
N VAL A 194 5.93 -3.93 -15.33
CA VAL A 194 6.31 -3.02 -14.24
C VAL A 194 7.83 -2.82 -14.16
N GLN A 195 8.63 -3.80 -14.62
CA GLN A 195 10.09 -3.68 -14.67
C GLN A 195 10.58 -2.49 -15.53
N TYR A 196 9.75 -2.04 -16.47
CA TYR A 196 10.08 -0.91 -17.34
C TYR A 196 9.60 0.44 -16.77
N ALA A 197 8.99 0.46 -15.59
CA ALA A 197 8.43 1.68 -15.00
C ALA A 197 9.49 2.78 -14.83
N GLY A 198 10.70 2.43 -14.40
CA GLY A 198 11.80 3.38 -14.27
C GLY A 198 12.30 3.94 -15.60
N LEU A 199 12.21 3.19 -16.70
CA LEU A 199 12.51 3.73 -18.04
C LEU A 199 11.34 4.56 -18.58
N ALA A 200 10.11 4.14 -18.31
CA ALA A 200 8.91 4.82 -18.75
C ALA A 200 8.67 6.14 -18.00
N SER A 201 9.14 6.29 -16.76
CA SER A 201 9.01 7.53 -15.97
C SER A 201 9.71 8.73 -16.62
N TYR A 202 10.72 8.50 -17.47
CA TYR A 202 11.37 9.56 -18.26
C TYR A 202 10.48 10.10 -19.40
N PHE A 203 9.44 9.37 -19.78
CA PHE A 203 8.58 9.69 -20.92
C PHE A 203 7.12 9.92 -20.53
N PHE A 204 6.66 9.35 -19.41
CA PHE A 204 5.30 9.41 -18.92
C PHE A 204 5.31 9.74 -17.43
N THR A 205 4.47 10.68 -17.02
CA THR A 205 4.36 11.09 -15.63
C THR A 205 3.41 10.20 -14.83
N TRP A 206 2.31 9.74 -15.44
CA TRP A 206 1.24 9.00 -14.79
C TRP A 206 1.12 7.59 -15.36
N ALA A 207 1.17 6.58 -14.50
CA ALA A 207 0.80 5.20 -14.83
C ALA A 207 -0.72 5.07 -14.88
N ASP A 208 -1.39 5.74 -13.94
CA ASP A 208 -2.84 5.85 -13.84
C ASP A 208 -3.21 7.21 -13.25
N GLN A 209 -4.34 7.78 -13.70
CA GLN A 209 -4.80 9.09 -13.26
C GLN A 209 -6.32 9.11 -13.15
N ASP A 210 -6.79 9.04 -11.90
CA ASP A 210 -8.19 9.03 -11.53
C ASP A 210 -8.53 10.25 -10.66
N PRO A 211 -9.82 10.64 -10.56
CA PRO A 211 -10.25 11.64 -9.60
C PRO A 211 -9.87 11.22 -8.16
N GLU A 212 -9.21 12.13 -7.43
CA GLU A 212 -8.87 11.91 -6.03
C GLU A 212 -10.09 12.22 -5.14
N ASP A 213 -10.80 11.18 -4.71
CA ASP A 213 -12.01 11.28 -3.90
C ASP A 213 -11.97 10.43 -2.60
N ASN A 214 -10.85 9.77 -2.34
CA ASN A 214 -10.62 8.98 -1.14
C ASN A 214 -9.72 9.71 -0.14
N VAL A 215 -10.18 9.90 1.10
CA VAL A 215 -9.40 10.63 2.11
C VAL A 215 -8.21 9.83 2.67
N LEU A 216 -8.19 8.51 2.49
CA LEU A 216 -7.23 7.59 3.13
C LEU A 216 -6.12 7.13 2.19
N ARG A 217 -6.32 7.26 0.88
CA ARG A 217 -5.41 6.73 -0.14
C ARG A 217 -5.55 7.49 -1.45
N TYR A 218 -4.55 7.36 -2.31
CA TYR A 218 -4.63 7.84 -3.68
C TYR A 218 -5.31 6.84 -4.59
N ASN A 219 -6.00 7.37 -5.59
CA ASN A 219 -6.54 6.61 -6.71
C ASN A 219 -5.55 6.60 -7.89
N SER A 220 -4.80 7.70 -8.09
CA SER A 220 -3.80 7.82 -9.13
C SER A 220 -2.44 7.22 -8.74
N LEU A 221 -1.62 6.91 -9.74
CA LEU A 221 -0.27 6.40 -9.57
C LEU A 221 0.70 7.10 -10.54
N PRO A 222 1.64 7.94 -10.05
CA PRO A 222 2.70 8.44 -10.90
C PRO A 222 3.75 7.37 -11.18
N MET A 223 4.41 7.49 -12.34
CA MET A 223 5.42 6.52 -12.80
C MET A 223 6.63 6.42 -11.87
N ASN A 224 7.01 7.51 -11.20
CA ASN A 224 8.09 7.45 -10.19
C ASN A 224 7.71 6.55 -9.01
N GLY A 225 6.49 6.69 -8.47
CA GLY A 225 6.00 5.81 -7.40
C GLY A 225 6.02 4.34 -7.81
N ALA A 226 5.62 4.04 -9.06
CA ALA A 226 5.73 2.69 -9.63
C ALA A 226 7.18 2.21 -9.78
N SER A 227 8.11 3.10 -10.18
CA SER A 227 9.53 2.81 -10.31
C SER A 227 10.15 2.45 -8.95
N VAL A 228 9.96 3.29 -7.93
CA VAL A 228 10.51 3.05 -6.60
C VAL A 228 9.90 1.80 -5.98
N TYR A 229 8.60 1.53 -6.21
CA TYR A 229 8.03 0.24 -5.85
C TYR A 229 8.79 -0.93 -6.49
N TYR A 230 9.05 -0.88 -7.80
CA TYR A 230 9.79 -1.94 -8.47
C TYR A 230 11.20 -2.13 -7.88
N GLU A 231 11.90 -1.03 -7.57
CA GLU A 231 13.20 -1.07 -6.89
C GLU A 231 13.11 -1.78 -5.53
N THR A 232 12.07 -1.52 -4.72
CA THR A 232 11.88 -2.29 -3.47
C THR A 232 11.65 -3.79 -3.71
N SER A 233 10.98 -4.14 -4.80
CA SER A 233 10.71 -5.52 -5.21
C SER A 233 11.99 -6.21 -5.70
N GLU A 234 12.90 -5.51 -6.37
CA GLU A 234 14.21 -6.06 -6.72
C GLU A 234 15.04 -6.35 -5.47
N VAL A 235 15.19 -5.37 -4.58
CA VAL A 235 15.99 -5.52 -3.35
C VAL A 235 15.51 -6.70 -2.50
N VAL A 236 14.21 -6.80 -2.25
CA VAL A 236 13.68 -7.88 -1.40
C VAL A 236 13.80 -9.26 -2.07
N ARG A 237 13.70 -9.34 -3.41
CA ARG A 237 13.90 -10.61 -4.13
C ARG A 237 15.35 -11.05 -4.10
N ASP A 238 16.30 -10.12 -4.18
CA ASP A 238 17.72 -10.41 -4.03
C ASP A 238 18.01 -10.90 -2.60
N ASP A 239 17.48 -10.23 -1.58
CA ASP A 239 17.60 -10.67 -0.18
C ASP A 239 17.03 -12.08 0.05
N LEU A 240 15.87 -12.41 -0.56
CA LEU A 240 15.20 -13.70 -0.42
C LEU A 240 15.89 -14.85 -1.17
N GLN A 241 16.68 -14.55 -2.21
CA GLN A 241 17.47 -15.56 -2.94
C GLN A 241 18.69 -16.01 -2.14
N ASP A 242 19.32 -15.10 -1.41
CA ASP A 242 20.60 -15.33 -0.76
C ASP A 242 20.50 -15.72 0.73
N LYS A 243 19.36 -15.43 1.36
CA LYS A 243 19.20 -15.51 2.82
C LYS A 243 17.93 -16.24 3.22
N HIS A 244 17.99 -16.86 4.40
CA HIS A 244 16.81 -17.34 5.11
C HIS A 244 16.48 -16.41 6.28
N PHE A 245 15.19 -16.25 6.56
CA PHE A 245 14.70 -15.63 7.77
C PHE A 245 14.18 -16.70 8.73
N ASP A 246 15.02 -17.13 9.66
CA ASP A 246 14.75 -18.25 10.56
C ASP A 246 13.82 -17.89 11.75
N LYS A 247 13.41 -16.63 11.83
CA LYS A 247 12.53 -16.13 12.90
C LYS A 247 11.06 -16.21 12.49
N PRO A 248 10.11 -16.10 13.44
CA PRO A 248 8.70 -16.25 13.12
C PRO A 248 8.20 -15.21 12.11
N VAL A 249 7.37 -15.67 11.18
CA VAL A 249 6.75 -14.90 10.11
C VAL A 249 5.26 -15.25 10.03
N PHE A 250 4.44 -14.22 10.06
CA PHE A 250 3.04 -14.28 9.68
C PHE A 250 2.89 -13.68 8.28
N ILE A 251 2.24 -14.39 7.35
CA ILE A 251 1.84 -13.85 6.05
C ILE A 251 0.34 -14.00 5.87
N MET A 252 -0.32 -12.97 5.36
CA MET A 252 -1.69 -13.07 4.85
C MET A 252 -1.73 -12.62 3.38
N MET A 253 -2.40 -13.39 2.53
CA MET A 253 -2.63 -13.03 1.13
C MET A 253 -3.94 -13.60 0.61
N SER A 254 -4.44 -13.08 -0.52
CA SER A 254 -5.59 -13.63 -1.23
C SER A 254 -5.20 -14.25 -2.56
N GLU A 255 -5.85 -15.36 -2.91
CA GLU A 255 -5.75 -15.97 -4.24
C GLU A 255 -6.18 -15.03 -5.37
N GLY A 256 -7.19 -14.20 -5.11
CA GLY A 256 -7.73 -13.25 -6.09
C GLY A 256 -6.85 -12.03 -6.33
N ASP A 257 -5.73 -11.90 -5.62
CA ASP A 257 -4.85 -10.75 -5.73
C ASP A 257 -4.18 -10.69 -7.11
N SER A 258 -4.61 -9.73 -7.92
CA SER A 258 -4.12 -9.49 -9.28
C SER A 258 -2.97 -8.49 -9.36
N VAL A 259 -2.55 -7.90 -8.23
CA VAL A 259 -1.45 -6.92 -8.17
C VAL A 259 -0.10 -7.63 -8.13
N ILE A 260 -0.03 -8.77 -7.43
CA ILE A 260 1.23 -9.46 -7.11
C ILE A 260 1.25 -10.88 -7.70
N ASP A 261 2.44 -11.45 -7.86
CA ASP A 261 2.61 -12.87 -8.16
C ASP A 261 2.51 -13.68 -6.85
N THR A 262 1.29 -14.15 -6.55
CA THR A 262 1.02 -14.90 -5.32
C THR A 262 1.82 -16.20 -5.22
N ARG A 263 2.19 -16.82 -6.35
CA ARG A 263 3.02 -18.03 -6.35
C ARG A 263 4.45 -17.74 -5.91
N PHE A 264 5.00 -16.59 -6.33
CA PHE A 264 6.32 -16.18 -5.87
C PHE A 264 6.36 -16.06 -4.34
N VAL A 265 5.34 -15.44 -3.73
CA VAL A 265 5.30 -15.29 -2.27
C VAL A 265 5.15 -16.65 -1.57
N GLN A 266 4.31 -17.54 -2.08
CA GLN A 266 4.19 -18.90 -1.55
C GLN A 266 5.54 -19.63 -1.59
N GLN A 267 6.25 -19.57 -2.72
CA GLN A 267 7.57 -20.15 -2.87
C GLN A 267 8.57 -19.54 -1.88
N ALA A 268 8.62 -18.21 -1.77
CA ALA A 268 9.50 -17.51 -0.83
C ALA A 268 9.21 -17.88 0.64
N PHE A 269 7.93 -18.06 1.00
CA PHE A 269 7.53 -18.51 2.33
C PHE A 269 8.00 -19.95 2.62
N THR A 270 7.89 -20.84 1.64
CA THR A 270 8.32 -22.23 1.79
C THR A 270 9.85 -22.37 1.79
N GLU A 271 10.56 -21.65 0.92
CA GLU A 271 12.00 -21.83 0.68
C GLU A 271 12.86 -20.96 1.59
N SER A 272 12.49 -19.70 1.83
CA SER A 272 13.35 -18.70 2.50
C SER A 272 12.91 -18.38 3.94
N MET A 273 11.80 -18.93 4.43
CA MET A 273 11.28 -18.65 5.77
C MET A 273 10.99 -19.97 6.52
N PRO A 274 12.02 -20.70 6.98
CA PRO A 274 11.88 -22.11 7.39
C PRO A 274 11.29 -22.33 8.79
N ASN A 275 11.01 -21.28 9.54
CA ASN A 275 10.55 -21.43 10.93
C ASN A 275 9.21 -22.20 10.99
N PRO A 276 9.11 -23.26 11.83
CA PRO A 276 7.95 -24.14 11.87
C PRO A 276 6.71 -23.47 12.49
N ASN A 277 6.88 -22.38 13.23
CA ASN A 277 5.78 -21.60 13.81
C ASN A 277 5.28 -20.50 12.88
N ASN A 278 5.82 -20.40 11.67
CA ASN A 278 5.29 -19.49 10.67
C ASN A 278 3.86 -19.87 10.31
N VAL A 279 3.07 -18.88 9.93
CA VAL A 279 1.70 -19.09 9.44
C VAL A 279 1.51 -18.33 8.14
N LEU A 280 0.92 -19.00 7.15
CA LEU A 280 0.45 -18.39 5.91
C LEU A 280 -1.08 -18.46 5.86
N ILE A 281 -1.76 -17.35 6.13
CA ILE A 281 -3.19 -17.23 5.87
C ILE A 281 -3.42 -17.09 4.37
N TRP A 282 -4.15 -18.04 3.80
CA TRP A 282 -4.52 -18.09 2.39
C TRP A 282 -6.02 -17.88 2.22
N GLN A 283 -6.41 -16.70 1.72
CA GLN A 283 -7.80 -16.39 1.39
C GLN A 283 -8.12 -16.78 -0.05
N GLY A 284 -8.58 -18.01 -0.24
CA GLY A 284 -8.74 -18.63 -1.54
C GLY A 284 -9.36 -20.02 -1.50
N GLU A 285 -9.50 -20.61 -2.68
CA GLU A 285 -10.09 -21.92 -2.91
C GLU A 285 -9.02 -22.98 -3.23
N THR A 286 -7.89 -22.57 -3.81
CA THR A 286 -6.77 -23.46 -4.10
C THR A 286 -6.09 -23.88 -2.79
N THR A 287 -5.95 -25.18 -2.57
CA THR A 287 -5.19 -25.71 -1.43
C THR A 287 -3.70 -25.55 -1.65
N LEU A 288 -2.99 -25.07 -0.63
CA LEU A 288 -1.54 -24.96 -0.64
C LEU A 288 -0.90 -26.21 -0.01
N ASP A 289 0.25 -26.62 -0.54
CA ASP A 289 0.97 -27.82 -0.08
C ASP A 289 1.73 -27.58 1.25
N ASP A 290 2.07 -26.33 1.57
CA ASP A 290 2.79 -26.00 2.80
C ASP A 290 1.91 -26.24 4.03
N PRO A 291 2.31 -27.11 4.99
CA PRO A 291 1.48 -27.47 6.13
C PRO A 291 1.24 -26.32 7.12
N ARG A 292 1.97 -25.21 6.97
CA ARG A 292 1.81 -23.98 7.76
C ARG A 292 0.73 -23.05 7.19
N ALA A 293 0.12 -23.42 6.06
CA ALA A 293 -0.95 -22.65 5.47
C ALA A 293 -2.29 -22.88 6.18
N VAL A 294 -3.00 -21.80 6.48
CA VAL A 294 -4.37 -21.81 7.01
C VAL A 294 -5.28 -21.19 5.94
N GLN A 295 -6.18 -21.99 5.40
CA GLN A 295 -7.03 -21.60 4.28
C GLN A 295 -8.40 -21.11 4.75
N TYR A 296 -8.85 -19.97 4.19
CA TYR A 296 -10.23 -19.48 4.29
C TYR A 296 -10.84 -19.30 2.90
N SER A 297 -12.01 -19.89 2.66
CA SER A 297 -12.75 -19.69 1.40
C SER A 297 -13.25 -18.25 1.29
N MET A 298 -13.16 -17.67 0.10
CA MET A 298 -13.65 -16.31 -0.16
C MET A 298 -14.93 -16.27 -1.01
N LYS A 299 -15.52 -17.43 -1.29
CA LYS A 299 -16.85 -17.53 -1.89
C LYS A 299 -17.90 -17.43 -0.78
N LEU A 300 -18.30 -16.19 -0.47
CA LEU A 300 -19.24 -15.88 0.62
C LEU A 300 -20.48 -15.17 0.07
N PRO A 301 -21.42 -15.90 -0.58
CA PRO A 301 -22.57 -15.29 -1.25
C PRO A 301 -23.52 -14.54 -0.32
N GLU A 302 -23.61 -14.95 0.95
CA GLU A 302 -24.40 -14.32 2.01
C GLU A 302 -23.87 -12.93 2.38
N GLN A 303 -22.57 -12.70 2.12
CA GLN A 303 -21.91 -11.39 2.26
C GLN A 303 -21.70 -10.71 0.91
N ARG A 304 -22.18 -11.31 -0.19
CA ARG A 304 -21.96 -10.89 -1.58
C ARG A 304 -20.48 -10.77 -1.94
N ILE A 305 -19.62 -11.64 -1.42
CA ILE A 305 -18.19 -11.67 -1.75
C ILE A 305 -17.96 -12.81 -2.76
N SER A 306 -17.35 -12.48 -3.90
CA SER A 306 -16.98 -13.46 -4.93
C SER A 306 -15.55 -14.01 -4.75
N ASN A 307 -14.61 -13.17 -4.30
CA ASN A 307 -13.24 -13.56 -3.94
C ASN A 307 -12.57 -12.49 -3.05
N GLY A 308 -11.38 -12.78 -2.52
CA GLY A 308 -10.59 -11.83 -1.73
C GLY A 308 -9.78 -10.86 -2.60
N SER A 309 -9.30 -9.76 -2.02
CA SER A 309 -8.59 -8.70 -2.73
C SER A 309 -7.24 -8.37 -2.08
N HIS A 310 -6.38 -7.63 -2.81
CA HIS A 310 -5.08 -7.15 -2.32
C HIS A 310 -5.17 -6.41 -0.98
N MET A 311 -6.12 -5.47 -0.83
CA MET A 311 -6.27 -4.63 0.38
C MET A 311 -7.23 -5.20 1.42
N GLY A 312 -8.09 -6.14 1.03
CA GLY A 312 -9.18 -6.67 1.85
C GLY A 312 -8.72 -7.50 3.06
N LEU A 313 -7.43 -7.52 3.37
CA LEU A 313 -6.84 -8.26 4.47
C LEU A 313 -6.74 -7.44 5.77
N LEU A 314 -6.72 -6.11 5.63
CA LEU A 314 -6.22 -5.20 6.66
C LEU A 314 -7.27 -4.68 7.63
N PHE A 315 -8.52 -4.64 7.19
CA PHE A 315 -9.60 -3.98 7.91
C PHE A 315 -10.59 -4.98 8.48
N SER A 316 -11.05 -4.70 9.70
CA SER A 316 -12.10 -5.46 10.35
C SER A 316 -13.46 -5.20 9.68
N PRO A 317 -14.41 -6.14 9.78
CA PRO A 317 -15.79 -5.91 9.29
C PRO A 317 -16.48 -4.68 9.92
N SER A 318 -16.02 -4.24 11.09
CA SER A 318 -16.52 -3.07 11.81
C SER A 318 -15.80 -1.75 11.48
N ASN A 319 -14.80 -1.77 10.59
CA ASN A 319 -14.06 -0.56 10.25
C ASN A 319 -15.02 0.53 9.69
N PRO A 320 -14.94 1.78 10.18
CA PRO A 320 -15.90 2.82 9.82
C PRO A 320 -15.77 3.33 8.38
N TYR A 321 -14.63 3.12 7.73
CA TYR A 321 -14.41 3.52 6.34
C TYR A 321 -14.53 2.33 5.41
N TYR A 322 -13.86 1.21 5.73
CA TYR A 322 -13.70 0.09 4.80
C TYR A 322 -14.45 -1.19 5.19
N GLY A 323 -15.15 -1.21 6.33
CA GLY A 323 -15.91 -2.37 6.82
C GLY A 323 -17.23 -2.61 6.07
N ILE A 324 -18.05 -3.54 6.57
CA ILE A 324 -19.34 -3.92 5.96
C ILE A 324 -20.26 -2.71 5.76
N ASN A 325 -20.27 -1.81 6.75
CA ASN A 325 -21.05 -0.56 6.74
C ASN A 325 -20.14 0.67 6.63
N GLY A 326 -18.95 0.49 6.05
CA GLY A 326 -17.98 1.57 5.89
C GLY A 326 -18.48 2.67 4.96
N SER A 327 -17.98 3.89 5.16
CA SER A 327 -18.32 5.04 4.30
C SER A 327 -17.66 4.99 2.92
N GLU A 328 -16.57 4.24 2.77
CA GLU A 328 -15.79 4.14 1.54
C GLU A 328 -16.21 2.89 0.75
N LYS A 329 -16.72 3.11 -0.47
CA LYS A 329 -17.01 2.05 -1.44
C LYS A 329 -16.23 2.34 -2.70
N ILE A 330 -15.22 1.53 -2.97
CA ILE A 330 -14.38 1.69 -4.17
C ILE A 330 -15.07 0.98 -5.33
N CYS A 331 -15.81 1.76 -6.11
CA CYS A 331 -16.53 1.26 -7.27
C CYS A 331 -15.64 1.09 -8.49
N SER A 332 -14.60 1.91 -8.71
CA SER A 332 -13.59 1.61 -9.73
C SER A 332 -12.94 0.27 -9.39
N ASN A 333 -13.32 -0.79 -10.12
CA ASN A 333 -12.85 -2.15 -9.85
C ASN A 333 -12.48 -2.95 -11.12
N GLY A 334 -12.19 -2.28 -12.23
CA GLY A 334 -11.79 -2.91 -13.50
C GLY A 334 -12.95 -3.50 -14.33
N GLN A 335 -14.17 -3.10 -14.01
CA GLN A 335 -15.41 -3.44 -14.74
C GLN A 335 -15.55 -2.76 -16.11
N GLU A 336 -16.59 -3.15 -16.83
CA GLU A 336 -16.97 -2.56 -18.12
C GLU A 336 -17.59 -1.16 -17.95
N GLU A 337 -17.62 -0.39 -19.03
CA GLU A 337 -18.19 0.96 -19.07
C GLU A 337 -19.65 0.96 -18.56
N GLY A 338 -20.00 1.92 -17.70
CA GLY A 338 -21.34 2.03 -17.12
C GLY A 338 -21.56 1.25 -15.82
N PHE A 339 -20.70 0.29 -15.46
CA PHE A 339 -20.85 -0.48 -14.22
C PHE A 339 -20.37 0.29 -12.99
N GLU A 340 -19.41 1.19 -13.13
CA GLU A 340 -18.95 2.04 -12.04
C GLU A 340 -20.03 3.03 -11.59
N GLU A 341 -20.70 3.69 -12.52
CA GLU A 341 -21.83 4.58 -12.22
C GLU A 341 -22.99 3.82 -11.59
N GLN A 342 -23.26 2.60 -12.04
CA GLN A 342 -24.25 1.73 -11.42
C GLN A 342 -23.86 1.35 -10.00
N CYS A 343 -22.60 0.97 -9.77
CA CYS A 343 -22.06 0.63 -8.45
C CYS A 343 -22.21 1.83 -7.51
N ASN A 344 -21.91 3.05 -7.98
CA ASN A 344 -22.07 4.27 -7.20
C ASN A 344 -23.55 4.58 -6.88
N ALA A 345 -24.46 4.32 -7.82
CA ALA A 345 -25.89 4.57 -7.66
C ALA A 345 -26.64 3.54 -6.80
N THR A 346 -26.14 2.30 -6.70
CA THR A 346 -26.79 1.21 -5.94
C THR A 346 -26.13 0.94 -4.59
N SER A 347 -26.93 0.59 -3.58
CA SER A 347 -26.44 0.08 -2.29
C SER A 347 -26.19 -1.43 -2.32
N GLU A 348 -26.67 -2.14 -3.34
CA GLU A 348 -26.51 -3.60 -3.46
C GLU A 348 -25.50 -3.93 -4.55
N VAL A 349 -24.25 -4.14 -4.13
CA VAL A 349 -23.14 -4.58 -4.98
C VAL A 349 -22.52 -5.87 -4.44
N TRP A 350 -21.83 -6.59 -5.30
CA TRP A 350 -20.92 -7.66 -4.89
C TRP A 350 -19.53 -7.08 -4.61
N TYR A 351 -18.67 -7.87 -3.98
CA TYR A 351 -17.30 -7.50 -3.63
C TYR A 351 -16.28 -8.50 -4.19
N SER A 352 -15.18 -8.00 -4.74
CA SER A 352 -14.13 -8.83 -5.33
C SER A 352 -12.76 -8.14 -5.37
N ALA A 353 -11.75 -8.84 -5.89
CA ALA A 353 -10.50 -8.27 -6.34
C ALA A 353 -10.64 -7.37 -7.58
N TRP A 354 -9.57 -6.63 -7.90
CA TRP A 354 -9.49 -5.84 -9.14
C TRP A 354 -9.68 -6.74 -10.35
N GLY A 355 -10.53 -6.31 -11.28
CA GLY A 355 -10.67 -6.94 -12.58
C GLY A 355 -11.36 -8.30 -12.56
N TYR A 356 -11.81 -8.79 -11.40
CA TYR A 356 -12.64 -9.99 -11.33
C TYR A 356 -14.01 -9.71 -11.94
N ARG A 357 -14.49 -10.63 -12.78
CA ARG A 357 -15.78 -10.53 -13.47
C ARG A 357 -16.58 -11.80 -13.29
N GLU A 358 -17.89 -11.65 -13.09
CA GLU A 358 -18.82 -12.76 -13.00
C GLU A 358 -20.18 -12.31 -13.56
N ASP A 359 -20.77 -13.14 -14.42
CA ASP A 359 -22.02 -12.82 -15.10
C ASP A 359 -23.13 -12.49 -14.11
N GLY A 360 -23.80 -11.35 -14.33
CA GLY A 360 -24.92 -10.89 -13.51
C GLY A 360 -24.51 -10.25 -12.18
N LYS A 361 -23.22 -10.00 -11.93
CA LYS A 361 -22.73 -9.31 -10.74
C LYS A 361 -21.96 -8.06 -11.11
N ASN A 362 -22.22 -6.98 -10.37
CA ASN A 362 -21.42 -5.75 -10.39
C ASN A 362 -20.62 -5.68 -9.10
N HIS A 363 -19.31 -5.51 -9.20
CA HIS A 363 -18.40 -5.63 -8.07
C HIS A 363 -17.76 -4.31 -7.68
N ALA A 364 -17.92 -3.90 -6.42
CA ALA A 364 -16.99 -3.00 -5.78
C ALA A 364 -15.74 -3.77 -5.32
N ARG A 365 -14.66 -3.06 -5.06
CA ARG A 365 -13.48 -3.66 -4.41
C ARG A 365 -13.86 -4.22 -3.04
N LEU A 366 -13.45 -5.44 -2.71
CA LEU A 366 -13.51 -5.92 -1.33
C LEU A 366 -12.47 -5.17 -0.49
N THR A 367 -12.90 -4.48 0.56
CA THR A 367 -12.04 -3.63 1.39
C THR A 367 -11.86 -4.12 2.82
N TYR A 368 -12.51 -5.21 3.26
CA TYR A 368 -12.37 -5.75 4.61
C TYR A 368 -12.19 -7.25 4.63
N ASN A 369 -11.61 -7.74 5.73
CA ASN A 369 -11.35 -9.15 5.97
C ASN A 369 -12.54 -9.77 6.72
N PRO A 370 -13.36 -10.63 6.08
CA PRO A 370 -14.47 -11.30 6.76
C PRO A 370 -14.01 -12.24 7.88
N TYR A 371 -12.73 -12.63 7.88
CA TYR A 371 -12.08 -13.48 8.87
C TYR A 371 -11.10 -12.70 9.75
N PHE A 372 -11.25 -11.38 9.90
CA PHE A 372 -10.30 -10.54 10.63
C PHE A 372 -9.98 -11.09 12.02
N ALA A 373 -11.00 -11.40 12.82
CA ALA A 373 -10.83 -11.90 14.19
C ALA A 373 -10.12 -13.26 14.25
N ASP A 374 -10.40 -14.16 13.31
CA ASP A 374 -9.74 -15.47 13.27
C ASP A 374 -8.30 -15.33 12.76
N SER A 375 -8.08 -14.46 11.77
CA SER A 375 -6.75 -14.13 11.26
C SER A 375 -5.84 -13.52 12.34
N MET A 376 -6.40 -12.66 13.22
CA MET A 376 -5.66 -12.09 14.33
C MET A 376 -5.29 -13.13 15.40
N LYS A 377 -6.11 -14.17 15.61
CA LYS A 377 -5.73 -15.29 16.50
C LYS A 377 -4.53 -16.06 15.97
N GLU A 378 -4.50 -16.30 14.65
CA GLU A 378 -3.35 -16.95 14.00
C GLU A 378 -2.11 -16.06 14.09
N LEU A 379 -2.26 -14.74 13.90
CA LEU A 379 -1.19 -13.77 14.12
C LEU A 379 -0.65 -13.81 15.56
N ASP A 380 -1.53 -13.85 16.56
CA ASP A 380 -1.15 -13.94 17.97
C ASP A 380 -0.38 -15.24 18.27
N SER A 381 -0.72 -16.34 17.60
CA SER A 381 -0.01 -17.61 17.73
C SER A 381 1.45 -17.51 17.30
N VAL A 382 1.72 -16.82 16.18
CA VAL A 382 3.07 -16.55 15.67
C VAL A 382 3.84 -15.66 16.64
N LEU A 383 3.21 -14.58 17.11
CA LEU A 383 3.82 -13.64 18.06
C LEU A 383 4.22 -14.31 19.38
N ASN A 384 3.37 -15.22 19.89
CA ASN A 384 3.61 -15.94 21.13
C ASN A 384 4.65 -17.06 21.00
N SER A 385 4.96 -17.47 19.76
CA SER A 385 5.97 -18.50 19.50
C SER A 385 7.41 -17.96 19.58
N ALA A 386 7.60 -16.64 19.53
CA ALA A 386 8.91 -15.97 19.60
C ALA A 386 9.41 -15.74 21.04
N GLY A 387 9.12 -16.69 21.94
CA GLY A 387 9.42 -16.63 23.38
C GLY A 387 10.71 -17.34 23.77
#